data_AF-A0A0E3KAZ5-F1
#
_entry.id   AF-A0A0E3KAZ5-F1
#
_cell.length_a   1.000
_cell.length_b   1.000
_cell.length_c   1.000
_cell.angle_alpha   90.00
_cell.angle_beta   90.00
_cell.angle_gamma   90.00
#
_symmetry.space_group_name_H-M   'P 1'
#
loop_
_entity.id
_entity.type
_entity.pdbx_description
1 polymer ?
#
loop_
_entity_poly.entity_id
_entity_poly.type
_entity_poly.pdbx_seq_one_letter_code
_entity_poly.pdbx_strand_id
1 'polypeptide(L)'
;MIRLDKRNFIPWISIVLLLCAYSIGTGLYITIQRVTYYPIFESKIVSVFLTIFSSSLITFYNYKKYVFLLPLSLLSFFSVSLTPLIISIFILYELKKVDRTVSIILLIINASMISWLILRLLLGINTYFSIPLMILEAGAPTVIPFIWFVGIILSAYKRNLSSKSQLFINPLIPFIVVLLISLIPYLPFINPYKFPETVDFKYYYSWLLAPTFSGWFFDSRPVYLMLLYALSLIFKPYTVAYYEFIFLSLLYTYSAYKLASAIDKSIASLSALLASVSPMLMTFLYSGLEANLFSISLMFISMSYLFKKEKLSLAILFSLLSMFSHIYAWAQLSTGITLYYLLKSIIHRSRPDNYTLTYLSFSIPFIAIGLFLILSGVFPLPMELLNYTQLIYQIAVVSWGSNNALLYFLLSSFGNRYVKEGVLNFVYSISVFGIIFVSSATNLIIDLPLFIPAAYTIRNVNRRSTSILLVLSLILWGIYMSINSVPML
;
A
#
# COMPACT_ATOMS: atom_id res chain seq x y z
N MET A 1 39.49 6.01 9.95
CA MET A 1 39.94 4.63 9.64
C MET A 1 38.91 3.64 10.15
N ILE A 2 38.20 2.95 9.26
CA ILE A 2 37.08 2.05 9.59
C ILE A 2 37.64 0.64 9.80
N ARG A 3 37.65 0.13 11.04
CA ARG A 3 37.81 -1.31 11.31
C ARG A 3 36.47 -1.99 11.03
N LEU A 4 36.31 -2.45 9.80
CA LEU A 4 35.28 -3.41 9.45
C LEU A 4 35.72 -4.78 9.98
N ASP A 5 34.98 -5.34 10.94
CA ASP A 5 35.16 -6.74 11.31
C ASP A 5 34.87 -7.60 10.07
N LYS A 6 35.93 -8.17 9.47
CA LYS A 6 35.88 -8.84 8.16
C LYS A 6 34.84 -9.96 8.07
N ARG A 7 34.33 -10.47 9.19
CA ARG A 7 33.33 -11.56 9.24
C ARG A 7 31.87 -11.10 9.27
N ASN A 8 31.58 -9.82 9.59
CA ASN A 8 30.19 -9.37 9.82
C ASN A 8 29.41 -9.02 8.54
N PHE A 9 30.03 -9.07 7.37
CA PHE A 9 29.36 -8.82 6.08
C PHE A 9 28.70 -10.04 5.47
N ILE A 10 29.10 -11.24 5.87
CA ILE A 10 28.67 -12.48 5.22
C ILE A 10 27.15 -12.69 5.30
N PRO A 11 26.48 -12.49 6.46
CA PRO A 11 25.01 -12.56 6.52
C PRO A 11 24.31 -11.56 5.60
N TRP A 12 24.90 -10.38 5.38
CA TRP A 12 24.34 -9.33 4.51
C TRP A 12 24.46 -9.68 3.03
N ILE A 13 25.63 -10.13 2.60
CA ILE A 13 25.82 -10.61 1.23
C ILE A 13 24.85 -11.76 0.96
N SER A 14 24.71 -12.67 1.92
CA SER A 14 23.84 -13.83 1.81
C SER A 14 22.36 -13.44 1.70
N ILE A 15 21.86 -12.50 2.52
CA ILE A 15 20.45 -12.06 2.39
C ILE A 15 20.19 -11.35 1.05
N VAL A 16 21.13 -10.54 0.57
CA VAL A 16 21.01 -9.88 -0.75
C VAL A 16 20.98 -10.92 -1.85
N LEU A 17 21.87 -11.93 -1.79
CA LEU A 17 21.87 -13.04 -2.73
C LEU A 17 20.55 -13.83 -2.71
N LEU A 18 19.93 -14.05 -1.55
CA LEU A 18 18.62 -14.71 -1.47
C LEU A 18 17.49 -13.85 -2.04
N LEU A 19 17.51 -12.54 -1.81
CA LEU A 19 16.55 -11.62 -2.43
C LEU A 19 16.71 -11.64 -3.95
N CYS A 20 17.94 -11.57 -4.46
CA CYS A 20 18.23 -11.71 -5.88
C CYS A 20 17.84 -13.10 -6.41
N ALA A 21 18.14 -14.17 -5.69
CA ALA A 21 17.77 -15.53 -6.05
C ALA A 21 16.26 -15.66 -6.20
N TYR A 22 15.52 -15.15 -5.23
CA TYR A 22 14.08 -15.15 -5.24
C TYR A 22 13.51 -14.35 -6.41
N SER A 23 13.98 -13.12 -6.61
CA SER A 23 13.55 -12.23 -7.70
C SER A 23 13.86 -12.80 -9.09
N ILE A 24 15.05 -13.38 -9.28
CA ILE A 24 15.45 -14.01 -10.56
C ILE A 24 14.73 -15.36 -10.74
N GLY A 25 14.44 -16.10 -9.67
CA GLY A 25 13.77 -17.39 -9.74
C GLY A 25 12.28 -17.30 -10.04
N THR A 26 11.64 -16.23 -9.59
CA THR A 26 10.22 -15.94 -9.85
C THR A 26 9.99 -14.97 -11.00
N GLY A 27 11.07 -14.36 -11.49
CA GLY A 27 11.04 -13.29 -12.47
C GLY A 27 10.67 -11.94 -11.86
N LEU A 28 11.17 -10.87 -12.46
CA LEU A 28 10.87 -9.51 -12.06
C LEU A 28 9.65 -8.99 -12.82
N TYR A 29 8.72 -8.42 -12.07
CA TYR A 29 7.51 -7.81 -12.56
C TYR A 29 7.70 -6.31 -12.55
N ILE A 30 7.89 -5.74 -13.72
CA ILE A 30 8.30 -4.37 -13.88
C ILE A 30 7.21 -3.63 -14.63
N THR A 31 6.68 -2.57 -14.04
CA THR A 31 5.81 -1.65 -14.75
C THR A 31 6.59 -0.40 -15.11
N ILE A 32 6.69 -0.13 -16.41
CA ILE A 32 7.28 1.10 -16.95
C ILE A 32 6.25 1.68 -17.90
N GLN A 33 5.90 2.97 -17.75
CA GLN A 33 4.98 3.67 -18.65
C GLN A 33 3.66 2.91 -18.88
N ARG A 34 3.07 2.37 -17.80
CA ARG A 34 1.84 1.54 -17.83
C ARG A 34 1.92 0.22 -18.58
N VAL A 35 3.10 -0.19 -19.02
CA VAL A 35 3.34 -1.53 -19.55
C VAL A 35 3.95 -2.37 -18.43
N THR A 36 3.19 -3.35 -17.95
CA THR A 36 3.70 -4.35 -17.01
C THR A 36 4.33 -5.48 -17.80
N TYR A 37 5.65 -5.60 -17.69
CA TYR A 37 6.39 -6.70 -18.26
C TYR A 37 6.36 -7.90 -17.31
N TYR A 38 5.92 -9.05 -17.84
CA TYR A 38 5.61 -10.26 -17.08
C TYR A 38 6.46 -11.43 -17.55
N PRO A 39 7.00 -12.19 -16.59
CA PRO A 39 8.24 -11.91 -15.87
C PRO A 39 9.44 -11.63 -16.81
N ILE A 40 10.29 -10.65 -16.47
CA ILE A 40 11.61 -10.46 -17.12
C ILE A 40 12.73 -10.97 -16.21
N PHE A 41 13.86 -11.33 -16.82
CA PHE A 41 15.07 -11.82 -16.13
C PHE A 41 14.85 -13.09 -15.30
N GLU A 42 13.84 -13.90 -15.65
CA GLU A 42 13.61 -15.19 -15.00
C GLU A 42 14.74 -16.17 -15.37
N SER A 43 15.45 -16.66 -14.37
CA SER A 43 16.42 -17.74 -14.53
C SER A 43 16.42 -18.65 -13.30
N LYS A 44 15.69 -19.76 -13.41
CA LYS A 44 15.59 -20.79 -12.36
C LYS A 44 16.96 -21.32 -11.95
N ILE A 45 17.85 -21.52 -12.91
CA ILE A 45 19.21 -22.03 -12.67
C ILE A 45 20.05 -21.02 -11.89
N VAL A 46 20.03 -19.73 -12.27
CA VAL A 46 20.75 -18.68 -11.54
C VAL A 46 20.19 -18.53 -10.12
N SER A 47 18.88 -18.62 -9.95
CA SER A 47 18.23 -18.62 -8.63
C SER A 47 18.73 -19.75 -7.72
N VAL A 48 18.80 -20.98 -8.24
CA VAL A 48 19.35 -22.14 -7.53
C VAL A 48 20.79 -21.89 -7.12
N PHE A 49 21.63 -21.42 -8.05
CA PHE A 49 23.04 -21.12 -7.75
C PHE A 49 23.19 -20.03 -6.70
N LEU A 50 22.44 -18.94 -6.78
CA LEU A 50 22.46 -17.86 -5.79
C LEU A 50 22.00 -18.36 -4.41
N THR A 51 21.02 -19.26 -4.35
CA THR A 51 20.52 -19.86 -3.11
C THR A 51 21.55 -20.78 -2.45
N ILE A 52 22.20 -21.64 -3.23
CA ILE A 52 23.28 -22.53 -2.77
C ILE A 52 24.49 -21.68 -2.34
N PHE A 53 24.83 -20.66 -3.11
CA PHE A 53 25.96 -19.77 -2.81
C PHE A 53 25.74 -18.97 -1.52
N SER A 54 24.54 -18.41 -1.33
CA SER A 54 24.14 -17.76 -0.07
C SER A 54 24.24 -18.72 1.14
N SER A 55 23.74 -19.94 0.98
CA SER A 55 23.73 -20.94 2.07
C SER A 55 25.14 -21.41 2.41
N SER A 56 25.99 -21.55 1.40
CA SER A 56 27.42 -21.84 1.54
C SER A 56 28.12 -20.71 2.30
N LEU A 57 27.89 -19.46 1.91
CA LEU A 57 28.44 -18.28 2.59
C LEU A 57 28.08 -18.25 4.08
N ILE A 58 26.81 -18.44 4.42
CA ILE A 58 26.39 -18.48 5.83
C ILE A 58 26.96 -19.69 6.59
N THR A 59 27.11 -20.83 5.91
CA THR A 59 27.77 -21.99 6.51
C THR A 59 29.25 -21.69 6.82
N PHE A 60 29.96 -21.03 5.91
CA PHE A 60 31.33 -20.56 6.17
C PHE A 60 31.39 -19.53 7.31
N TYR A 61 30.37 -18.69 7.46
CA TYR A 61 30.29 -17.73 8.56
C TYR A 61 30.20 -18.42 9.92
N ASN A 62 29.36 -19.45 10.07
CA ASN A 62 29.22 -20.20 11.32
C ASN A 62 28.76 -21.64 11.07
N TYR A 63 29.72 -22.53 10.77
CA TYR A 63 29.45 -23.90 10.36
C TYR A 63 28.65 -24.69 11.42
N LYS A 64 28.97 -24.50 12.71
CA LYS A 64 28.33 -25.25 13.81
C LYS A 64 26.82 -25.02 13.86
N LYS A 65 26.38 -23.82 13.48
CA LYS A 65 24.99 -23.42 13.57
C LYS A 65 24.25 -23.60 12.25
N TYR A 66 24.92 -23.43 11.10
CA TYR A 66 24.23 -23.27 9.81
C TYR A 66 24.55 -24.33 8.76
N VAL A 67 25.30 -25.39 9.10
CA VAL A 67 25.62 -26.48 8.16
C VAL A 67 24.37 -27.08 7.49
N PHE A 68 23.24 -27.11 8.20
CA PHE A 68 21.98 -27.64 7.68
C PHE A 68 21.37 -26.81 6.53
N LEU A 69 21.81 -25.56 6.34
CA LEU A 69 21.30 -24.72 5.25
C LEU A 69 21.79 -25.18 3.88
N LEU A 70 22.94 -25.88 3.80
CA LEU A 70 23.45 -26.43 2.55
C LEU A 70 22.52 -27.50 1.96
N PRO A 71 22.14 -28.58 2.68
CA PRO A 71 21.15 -29.53 2.17
C PRO A 71 19.77 -28.89 2.00
N LEU A 72 19.37 -27.93 2.86
CA LEU A 72 18.11 -27.19 2.69
C LEU A 72 18.09 -26.37 1.39
N SER A 73 19.22 -25.81 0.97
CA SER A 73 19.35 -25.04 -0.27
C SER A 73 19.16 -25.88 -1.52
N LEU A 74 19.38 -27.20 -1.47
CA LEU A 74 19.11 -28.11 -2.58
C LEU A 74 17.60 -28.25 -2.87
N LEU A 75 16.73 -27.89 -1.92
CA LEU A 75 15.29 -27.81 -2.19
C LEU A 75 14.94 -26.76 -3.25
N SER A 76 15.86 -25.83 -3.56
CA SER A 76 15.66 -24.81 -4.59
C SER A 76 15.53 -25.42 -5.99
N PHE A 77 16.05 -26.64 -6.22
CA PHE A 77 15.80 -27.38 -7.47
C PHE A 77 14.32 -27.75 -7.64
N PHE A 78 13.57 -27.91 -6.54
CA PHE A 78 12.14 -28.21 -6.57
C PHE A 78 11.28 -26.94 -6.47
N SER A 79 11.74 -25.93 -5.72
CA SER A 79 10.97 -24.70 -5.50
C SER A 79 11.86 -23.45 -5.39
N VAL A 80 12.09 -22.81 -6.53
CA VAL A 80 12.86 -21.55 -6.64
C VAL A 80 12.23 -20.35 -5.91
N SER A 81 10.92 -20.37 -5.66
CA SER A 81 10.23 -19.30 -4.93
C SER A 81 10.30 -19.48 -3.41
N LEU A 82 10.03 -20.69 -2.93
CA LEU A 82 9.82 -20.95 -1.51
C LEU A 82 11.13 -21.20 -0.73
N THR A 83 12.12 -21.86 -1.36
CA THR A 83 13.38 -22.20 -0.69
C THR A 83 14.21 -20.96 -0.28
N PRO A 84 14.39 -19.94 -1.15
CA PRO A 84 15.12 -18.73 -0.75
C PRO A 84 14.46 -18.01 0.44
N LEU A 85 13.12 -17.97 0.48
CA LEU A 85 12.36 -17.36 1.57
C LEU A 85 12.56 -18.10 2.89
N ILE A 86 12.48 -19.44 2.90
CA ILE A 86 12.74 -20.24 4.10
C ILE A 86 14.16 -19.97 4.63
N ILE A 87 15.16 -19.99 3.76
CA ILE A 87 16.56 -19.79 4.15
C ILE A 87 16.75 -18.37 4.70
N SER A 88 16.08 -17.38 4.12
CA SER A 88 16.16 -15.98 4.55
C SER A 88 15.80 -15.79 6.03
N ILE A 89 14.87 -16.58 6.58
CA ILE A 89 14.48 -16.54 8.00
C ILE A 89 15.68 -16.78 8.93
N PHE A 90 16.51 -17.77 8.59
CA PHE A 90 17.69 -18.13 9.38
C PHE A 90 18.80 -17.08 9.29
N ILE A 91 18.96 -16.47 8.11
CA ILE A 91 19.94 -15.40 7.89
C ILE A 91 19.50 -14.12 8.62
N LEU A 92 18.21 -13.76 8.54
CA LEU A 92 17.61 -12.64 9.27
C LEU A 92 17.82 -12.74 10.79
N TYR A 93 17.92 -13.95 11.33
CA TYR A 93 18.24 -14.15 12.74
C TYR A 93 19.64 -13.65 13.12
N GLU A 94 20.67 -13.86 12.28
CA GLU A 94 22.03 -13.32 12.53
C GLU A 94 22.11 -11.82 12.26
N LEU A 95 21.32 -11.32 11.31
CA LEU A 95 21.25 -9.91 10.98
C LEU A 95 20.74 -9.03 12.13
N LYS A 96 20.13 -9.63 13.18
CA LYS A 96 19.76 -8.92 14.42
C LYS A 96 20.94 -8.20 15.10
N LYS A 97 22.19 -8.55 14.78
CA LYS A 97 23.40 -8.05 15.47
C LYS A 97 24.09 -6.86 14.80
N VAL A 98 23.73 -6.45 13.58
CA VAL A 98 24.48 -5.40 12.84
C VAL A 98 23.56 -4.47 12.06
N ASP A 99 23.47 -3.23 12.51
CA ASP A 99 22.44 -2.24 12.11
C ASP A 99 23.00 -1.13 11.17
N ARG A 100 24.29 -1.19 10.77
CA ARG A 100 24.95 -0.14 9.93
C ARG A 100 24.87 -0.39 8.43
N THR A 101 24.74 -1.64 8.03
CA THR A 101 24.72 -2.12 6.65
C THR A 101 23.38 -1.88 5.96
N VAL A 102 22.25 -1.98 6.67
CA VAL A 102 20.94 -1.55 6.13
C VAL A 102 21.00 -0.11 5.65
N SER A 103 21.56 0.79 6.47
CA SER A 103 21.68 2.20 6.10
C SER A 103 22.57 2.38 4.87
N ILE A 104 23.62 1.58 4.68
CA ILE A 104 24.49 1.66 3.50
C ILE A 104 23.74 1.17 2.24
N ILE A 105 23.02 0.06 2.32
CA ILE A 105 22.24 -0.47 1.20
C ILE A 105 21.17 0.55 0.77
N LEU A 106 20.39 1.08 1.73
CA LEU A 106 19.39 2.09 1.44
C LEU A 106 20.01 3.38 0.90
N LEU A 107 21.20 3.77 1.38
CA LEU A 107 21.91 4.94 0.84
C LEU A 107 22.30 4.73 -0.62
N ILE A 108 22.84 3.56 -0.98
CA ILE A 108 23.20 3.22 -2.37
C ILE A 108 21.96 3.24 -3.26
N ILE A 109 20.87 2.61 -2.83
CA ILE A 109 19.61 2.57 -3.57
C ILE A 109 19.08 4.00 -3.77
N ASN A 110 18.98 4.78 -2.70
CA ASN A 110 18.47 6.15 -2.78
C ASN A 110 19.37 7.04 -3.64
N ALA A 111 20.70 6.90 -3.54
CA ALA A 111 21.64 7.65 -4.37
C ALA A 111 21.48 7.29 -5.87
N SER A 112 21.41 5.99 -6.19
CA SER A 112 21.19 5.54 -7.58
C SER A 112 19.89 6.09 -8.16
N MET A 113 18.83 6.11 -7.34
CA MET A 113 17.53 6.62 -7.77
C MET A 113 17.52 8.15 -7.92
N ILE A 114 18.18 8.89 -7.04
CA ILE A 114 18.34 10.34 -7.20
C ILE A 114 19.12 10.63 -8.49
N SER A 115 20.18 9.87 -8.78
CA SER A 115 20.89 9.98 -10.06
C SER A 115 19.98 9.70 -11.25
N TRP A 116 19.15 8.65 -11.18
CA TRP A 116 18.14 8.37 -12.21
C TRP A 116 17.19 9.55 -12.41
N LEU A 117 16.63 10.10 -11.33
CA LEU A 117 15.70 11.24 -11.38
C LEU A 117 16.35 12.47 -11.99
N ILE A 118 17.57 12.81 -11.59
CA ILE A 118 18.29 13.97 -12.13
C ILE A 118 18.50 13.80 -13.63
N LEU A 119 18.99 12.64 -14.08
CA LEU A 119 19.20 12.37 -15.50
C LEU A 119 17.88 12.37 -16.29
N ARG A 120 16.81 11.81 -15.71
CA ARG A 120 15.50 11.75 -16.35
C ARG A 120 14.85 13.13 -16.47
N LEU A 121 14.87 13.92 -15.40
CA LEU A 121 14.22 15.23 -15.35
C LEU A 121 15.01 16.32 -16.08
N LEU A 122 16.35 16.31 -16.00
CA LEU A 122 17.17 17.35 -16.63
C LEU A 122 17.54 17.04 -18.08
N LEU A 123 17.78 15.76 -18.40
CA LEU A 123 18.32 15.35 -19.70
C LEU A 123 17.34 14.48 -20.50
N GLY A 124 16.20 14.10 -19.94
CA GLY A 124 15.24 13.18 -20.57
C GLY A 124 15.74 11.72 -20.67
N ILE A 125 16.95 11.43 -20.20
CA ILE A 125 17.60 10.13 -20.38
C ILE A 125 16.97 9.10 -19.45
N ASN A 126 16.45 8.01 -20.02
CA ASN A 126 16.07 6.85 -19.24
C ASN A 126 17.30 5.96 -19.01
N THR A 127 17.64 5.69 -17.76
CA THR A 127 18.82 4.88 -17.39
C THR A 127 18.42 3.70 -16.51
N TYR A 128 19.33 2.72 -16.37
CA TYR A 128 19.12 1.55 -15.51
C TYR A 128 19.34 1.83 -14.01
N PHE A 129 19.62 3.07 -13.60
CA PHE A 129 19.86 3.42 -12.20
C PHE A 129 18.62 3.31 -11.30
N SER A 130 17.41 3.16 -11.87
CA SER A 130 16.19 2.86 -11.13
C SER A 130 16.08 1.37 -10.73
N ILE A 131 16.81 0.46 -11.38
CA ILE A 131 16.73 -0.99 -11.14
C ILE A 131 16.92 -1.35 -9.65
N PRO A 132 17.90 -0.80 -8.90
CA PRO A 132 18.06 -1.13 -7.48
C PRO A 132 16.81 -0.81 -6.65
N LEU A 133 16.14 0.31 -6.92
CA LEU A 133 14.87 0.65 -6.27
C LEU A 133 13.77 -0.30 -6.74
N MET A 134 13.70 -0.62 -8.03
CA MET A 134 12.70 -1.55 -8.56
C MET A 134 12.85 -2.95 -7.98
N ILE A 135 14.06 -3.45 -7.75
CA ILE A 135 14.28 -4.73 -7.07
C ILE A 135 13.81 -4.68 -5.61
N LEU A 136 14.03 -3.55 -4.93
CA LEU A 136 13.60 -3.36 -3.55
C LEU A 136 12.07 -3.21 -3.43
N GLU A 137 11.47 -2.46 -4.35
CA GLU A 137 10.08 -2.03 -4.28
C GLU A 137 9.15 -2.85 -5.15
N ALA A 138 9.46 -3.08 -6.44
CA ALA A 138 8.64 -3.84 -7.40
C ALA A 138 8.75 -5.37 -7.18
N GLY A 139 8.70 -5.78 -5.91
CA GLY A 139 9.01 -7.14 -5.46
C GLY A 139 8.10 -8.20 -6.03
N ALA A 140 8.29 -9.46 -5.63
CA ALA A 140 7.56 -10.53 -6.30
C ALA A 140 6.08 -10.54 -5.88
N PRO A 141 5.14 -10.37 -6.82
CA PRO A 141 3.69 -10.36 -6.52
C PRO A 141 3.24 -11.69 -5.90
N THR A 142 4.00 -12.76 -6.13
CA THR A 142 3.87 -14.09 -5.54
C THR A 142 4.14 -14.15 -4.03
N VAL A 143 4.67 -13.12 -3.38
CA VAL A 143 4.89 -13.11 -1.91
C VAL A 143 4.01 -12.10 -1.18
N ILE A 144 3.44 -11.14 -1.89
CA ILE A 144 2.61 -10.09 -1.32
C ILE A 144 1.39 -10.65 -0.57
N PRO A 145 0.63 -11.64 -1.09
CA PRO A 145 -0.46 -12.26 -0.34
C PRO A 145 0.01 -12.87 0.97
N PHE A 146 1.15 -13.58 0.97
CA PHE A 146 1.72 -14.16 2.19
C PHE A 146 2.09 -13.09 3.21
N ILE A 147 2.66 -11.96 2.79
CA ILE A 147 2.97 -10.82 3.66
C ILE A 147 1.70 -10.27 4.32
N TRP A 148 0.60 -10.14 3.58
CA TRP A 148 -0.68 -9.70 4.13
C TRP A 148 -1.19 -10.65 5.23
N PHE A 149 -1.12 -11.97 5.01
CA PHE A 149 -1.49 -12.95 6.04
C PHE A 149 -0.57 -12.92 7.27
N VAL A 150 0.74 -12.72 7.07
CA VAL A 150 1.68 -12.51 8.18
C VAL A 150 1.29 -11.27 9.00
N GLY A 151 0.77 -10.22 8.35
CA GLY A 151 0.23 -9.04 9.03
C GLY A 151 -0.92 -9.36 9.99
N ILE A 152 -1.78 -10.33 9.69
CA ILE A 152 -2.84 -10.80 10.60
C ILE A 152 -2.21 -11.43 11.84
N ILE A 153 -1.26 -12.34 11.64
CA ILE A 153 -0.55 -13.02 12.74
C ILE A 153 0.11 -11.98 13.65
N LEU A 154 0.81 -11.01 13.07
CA LEU A 154 1.46 -9.95 13.83
C LEU A 154 0.47 -9.02 14.54
N SER A 155 -0.72 -8.82 13.99
CA SER A 155 -1.78 -8.05 14.66
C SER A 155 -2.25 -8.71 15.96
N ALA A 156 -2.22 -10.05 16.04
CA ALA A 156 -2.57 -10.81 17.24
C ALA A 156 -1.47 -10.74 18.32
N TYR A 157 -0.20 -10.71 17.92
CA TYR A 157 0.93 -10.58 18.84
C TYR A 157 1.23 -9.11 19.19
N LYS A 158 0.38 -8.49 20.01
CA LYS A 158 0.53 -7.09 20.42
C LYS A 158 1.85 -6.83 21.14
N ARG A 159 2.53 -5.75 20.76
CA ARG A 159 3.78 -5.30 21.38
C ARG A 159 3.69 -3.84 21.79
N ASN A 160 4.18 -3.54 22.98
CA ASN A 160 4.31 -2.15 23.42
C ASN A 160 5.32 -1.39 22.56
N LEU A 161 5.00 -0.12 22.29
CA LEU A 161 5.88 0.80 21.57
C LEU A 161 7.20 0.94 22.33
N SER A 162 8.30 0.89 21.57
CA SER A 162 9.64 1.14 22.08
C SER A 162 9.91 2.64 21.89
N SER A 163 10.24 3.38 22.95
CA SER A 163 10.44 4.84 22.94
C SER A 163 11.65 5.34 22.13
N LYS A 164 12.23 4.51 21.26
CA LYS A 164 13.63 4.62 20.85
C LYS A 164 13.92 5.59 19.71
N SER A 165 12.94 6.00 18.89
CA SER A 165 13.18 7.04 17.88
C SER A 165 11.94 7.91 17.66
N GLN A 166 12.10 9.23 17.83
CA GLN A 166 11.11 10.23 17.44
C GLN A 166 11.57 10.84 16.12
N LEU A 167 11.02 10.36 15.01
CA LEU A 167 11.21 10.99 13.72
C LEU A 167 10.15 12.09 13.57
N PHE A 168 10.59 13.34 13.71
CA PHE A 168 9.72 14.49 13.53
C PHE A 168 9.57 14.80 12.04
N ILE A 169 8.33 14.73 11.53
CA ILE A 169 7.94 15.21 10.20
C ILE A 169 7.14 16.49 10.38
N ASN A 170 7.57 17.58 9.74
CA ASN A 170 6.78 18.80 9.67
C ASN A 170 5.43 18.49 8.98
N PRO A 171 4.27 18.84 9.57
CA PRO A 171 2.95 18.56 9.01
C PRO A 171 2.71 19.07 7.58
N LEU A 172 3.52 20.02 7.08
CA LEU A 172 3.43 20.53 5.71
C LEU A 172 4.09 19.61 4.68
N ILE A 173 5.10 18.83 5.06
CA ILE A 173 5.85 17.96 4.13
C ILE A 173 4.93 16.95 3.41
N PRO A 174 3.99 16.24 4.07
CA PRO A 174 3.05 15.36 3.38
C PRO A 174 2.29 16.03 2.25
N PHE A 175 1.84 17.27 2.44
CA PHE A 175 1.09 18.02 1.44
C PHE A 175 1.96 18.47 0.27
N ILE A 176 3.22 18.84 0.54
CA ILE A 176 4.19 19.15 -0.53
C ILE A 176 4.47 17.89 -1.35
N VAL A 177 4.71 16.75 -0.69
CA VAL A 177 5.01 15.49 -1.36
C VAL A 177 3.83 14.98 -2.18
N VAL A 178 2.60 15.03 -1.66
CA VAL A 178 1.43 14.60 -2.43
C VAL A 178 1.16 15.51 -3.62
N LEU A 179 1.39 16.83 -3.50
CA LEU A 179 1.30 17.75 -4.62
C LEU A 179 2.35 17.44 -5.69
N LEU A 180 3.59 17.16 -5.29
CA LEU A 180 4.63 16.76 -6.23
C LEU A 180 4.21 15.49 -6.98
N ILE A 181 3.78 14.45 -6.27
CA ILE A 181 3.35 13.18 -6.85
C ILE A 181 2.14 13.34 -7.77
N SER A 182 1.17 14.17 -7.41
CA SER A 182 -0.04 14.36 -8.20
C SER A 182 0.13 15.35 -9.36
N LEU A 183 1.14 16.23 -9.34
CA LEU A 183 1.36 17.22 -10.41
C LEU A 183 2.39 16.78 -11.45
N ILE A 184 3.36 15.94 -11.09
CA ILE A 184 4.37 15.41 -12.01
C ILE A 184 3.79 14.88 -13.34
N PRO A 185 2.69 14.09 -13.33
CA PRO A 185 2.10 13.53 -14.55
C PRO A 185 1.55 14.59 -15.51
N TYR A 186 1.33 15.82 -15.02
CA TYR A 186 0.77 16.94 -15.76
C TYR A 186 1.84 17.93 -16.24
N LEU A 187 3.11 17.69 -15.93
CA LEU A 187 4.20 18.55 -16.36
C LEU A 187 4.42 18.41 -17.89
N PRO A 188 4.55 19.51 -18.64
CA PRO A 188 4.67 19.46 -20.11
C PRO A 188 5.82 18.62 -20.65
N PHE A 189 6.91 18.47 -19.90
CA PHE A 189 8.06 17.65 -20.30
C PHE A 189 7.91 16.16 -19.94
N ILE A 190 6.97 15.81 -19.05
CA ILE A 190 6.61 14.42 -18.75
C ILE A 190 5.45 13.97 -19.64
N ASN A 191 4.46 14.85 -19.84
CA ASN A 191 3.23 14.58 -20.60
C ASN A 191 2.95 15.71 -21.61
N PRO A 192 3.75 15.81 -22.70
CA PRO A 192 3.62 16.89 -23.68
C PRO A 192 2.27 16.88 -24.39
N TYR A 193 1.68 15.70 -24.55
CA TYR A 193 0.40 15.50 -25.22
C TYR A 193 -0.82 15.68 -24.30
N LYS A 194 -0.61 15.92 -23.00
CA LYS A 194 -1.67 16.04 -21.99
C LYS A 194 -2.62 14.84 -22.02
N PHE A 195 -2.07 13.63 -22.17
CA PHE A 195 -2.87 12.42 -22.05
C PHE A 195 -3.46 12.36 -20.65
N PRO A 196 -4.76 12.06 -20.52
CA PRO A 196 -5.36 11.80 -19.23
C PRO A 196 -4.57 10.74 -18.51
N GLU A 197 -4.24 11.04 -17.28
CA GLU A 197 -3.58 10.08 -16.44
C GLU A 197 -4.54 8.94 -16.15
N THR A 198 -5.69 9.15 -15.53
CA THR A 198 -6.46 8.00 -15.03
C THR A 198 -7.26 7.28 -16.12
N VAL A 199 -7.42 5.95 -16.01
CA VAL A 199 -8.19 5.16 -16.99
C VAL A 199 -9.68 5.53 -16.97
N ASP A 200 -10.22 5.86 -15.81
CA ASP A 200 -11.62 6.24 -15.66
C ASP A 200 -11.94 7.68 -16.11
N PHE A 201 -10.94 8.49 -16.46
CA PHE A 201 -11.13 9.83 -17.01
C PHE A 201 -12.25 9.87 -18.06
N LYS A 202 -12.26 8.89 -18.99
CA LYS A 202 -13.25 8.82 -20.07
C LYS A 202 -14.69 8.68 -19.54
N TYR A 203 -14.90 7.95 -18.45
CA TYR A 203 -16.24 7.73 -17.87
C TYR A 203 -16.72 8.99 -17.16
N TYR A 204 -15.86 9.63 -16.36
CA TYR A 204 -16.19 10.89 -15.72
C TYR A 204 -16.41 12.01 -16.74
N TYR A 205 -15.52 12.16 -17.72
CA TYR A 205 -15.63 13.17 -18.75
C TYR A 205 -16.90 12.99 -19.61
N SER A 206 -17.19 11.77 -20.06
CA SER A 206 -18.40 11.50 -20.86
C SER A 206 -19.69 11.76 -20.08
N TRP A 207 -19.75 11.36 -18.80
CA TRP A 207 -20.91 11.63 -17.97
C TRP A 207 -21.07 13.15 -17.70
N LEU A 208 -19.98 13.90 -17.50
CA LEU A 208 -20.05 15.36 -17.32
C LEU A 208 -20.49 16.11 -18.58
N LEU A 209 -20.24 15.56 -19.78
CA LEU A 209 -20.75 16.11 -21.04
C LEU A 209 -22.26 15.86 -21.20
N ALA A 210 -22.75 14.71 -20.76
CA ALA A 210 -24.14 14.28 -20.91
C ALA A 210 -24.61 13.54 -19.64
N PRO A 211 -24.97 14.27 -18.57
CA PRO A 211 -25.28 13.65 -17.28
C PRO A 211 -26.56 12.82 -17.36
N THR A 212 -26.45 11.55 -17.00
CA THR A 212 -27.59 10.63 -16.83
C THR A 212 -27.80 10.35 -15.34
N PHE A 213 -28.98 10.70 -14.82
CA PHE A 213 -29.35 10.51 -13.40
C PHE A 213 -29.94 9.12 -13.11
N SER A 214 -29.49 8.12 -13.88
CA SER A 214 -29.91 6.73 -13.74
C SER A 214 -28.82 5.80 -14.27
N GLY A 215 -28.81 4.57 -13.77
CA GLY A 215 -27.88 3.52 -14.18
C GLY A 215 -26.69 3.40 -13.24
N TRP A 216 -26.04 2.23 -13.29
CA TRP A 216 -25.05 1.79 -12.30
C TRP A 216 -23.96 2.83 -11.99
N PHE A 217 -23.50 3.59 -13.01
CA PHE A 217 -22.45 4.59 -12.84
C PHE A 217 -22.94 5.79 -12.02
N PHE A 218 -24.20 6.20 -12.16
CA PHE A 218 -24.77 7.23 -11.28
C PHE A 218 -25.17 6.64 -9.93
N ASP A 219 -25.87 5.51 -9.92
CA ASP A 219 -26.47 4.90 -8.74
C ASP A 219 -25.42 4.48 -7.69
N SER A 220 -24.20 4.15 -8.11
CA SER A 220 -23.11 3.76 -7.21
C SER A 220 -22.34 4.93 -6.58
N ARG A 221 -22.46 6.15 -7.11
CA ARG A 221 -21.65 7.33 -6.75
C ARG A 221 -22.36 8.68 -6.99
N PRO A 222 -23.65 8.82 -6.62
CA PRO A 222 -24.45 9.98 -7.03
C PRO A 222 -23.92 11.30 -6.46
N VAL A 223 -23.50 11.33 -5.19
CA VAL A 223 -23.00 12.56 -4.54
C VAL A 223 -21.68 13.01 -5.18
N TYR A 224 -20.80 12.06 -5.51
CA TYR A 224 -19.53 12.38 -6.14
C TYR A 224 -19.72 12.99 -7.53
N LEU A 225 -20.59 12.39 -8.35
CA LEU A 225 -20.89 12.91 -9.69
C LEU A 225 -21.61 14.26 -9.65
N MET A 226 -22.52 14.46 -8.70
CA MET A 226 -23.17 15.77 -8.50
C MET A 226 -22.16 16.86 -8.12
N LEU A 227 -21.17 16.54 -7.28
CA LEU A 227 -20.08 17.46 -6.93
C LEU A 227 -19.26 17.83 -8.16
N LEU A 228 -18.84 16.83 -8.95
CA LEU A 228 -18.08 17.09 -10.18
C LEU A 228 -18.90 17.87 -11.20
N TYR A 229 -20.21 17.57 -11.32
CA TYR A 229 -21.11 18.30 -12.20
C TYR A 229 -21.17 19.78 -11.84
N ALA A 230 -21.38 20.11 -10.56
CA ALA A 230 -21.39 21.48 -10.08
C ALA A 230 -20.06 22.21 -10.38
N LEU A 231 -18.92 21.54 -10.18
CA LEU A 231 -17.60 22.08 -10.53
C LEU A 231 -17.44 22.27 -12.05
N SER A 232 -18.01 21.38 -12.85
CA SER A 232 -17.90 21.41 -14.32
C SER A 232 -18.63 22.61 -14.93
N LEU A 233 -19.66 23.12 -14.27
CA LEU A 233 -20.35 24.36 -14.67
C LEU A 233 -19.43 25.58 -14.59
N ILE A 234 -18.40 25.54 -13.73
CA ILE A 234 -17.45 26.64 -13.54
C ILE A 234 -16.17 26.41 -14.35
N PHE A 235 -15.60 25.21 -14.25
CA PHE A 235 -14.25 24.91 -14.78
C PHE A 235 -14.26 24.16 -16.11
N LYS A 236 -15.44 23.81 -16.64
CA LYS A 236 -15.69 22.94 -17.80
C LYS A 236 -15.44 21.45 -17.50
N PRO A 237 -16.21 20.53 -18.13
CA PRO A 237 -16.10 19.08 -17.91
C PRO A 237 -14.70 18.51 -18.03
N TYR A 238 -13.96 18.89 -19.08
CA TYR A 238 -12.62 18.36 -19.33
C TYR A 238 -11.66 18.68 -18.18
N THR A 239 -11.61 19.94 -17.76
CA THR A 239 -10.70 20.40 -16.69
C THR A 239 -10.97 19.69 -15.38
N VAL A 240 -12.25 19.50 -15.04
CA VAL A 240 -12.66 18.81 -13.80
C VAL A 240 -12.22 17.35 -13.82
N ALA A 241 -12.60 16.61 -14.87
CA ALA A 241 -12.20 15.20 -15.01
C ALA A 241 -10.67 15.03 -15.09
N TYR A 242 -9.97 16.00 -15.67
CA TYR A 242 -8.52 15.91 -15.86
C TYR A 242 -7.71 16.22 -14.59
N TYR A 243 -8.19 17.10 -13.71
CA TYR A 243 -7.43 17.57 -12.54
C TYR A 243 -8.01 17.12 -11.19
N GLU A 244 -9.13 16.38 -11.16
CA GLU A 244 -9.78 15.95 -9.91
C GLU A 244 -8.82 15.19 -8.97
N PHE A 245 -7.93 14.36 -9.53
CA PHE A 245 -7.01 13.54 -8.74
C PHE A 245 -6.12 14.38 -7.81
N ILE A 246 -5.69 15.58 -8.23
CA ILE A 246 -4.84 16.47 -7.42
C ILE A 246 -5.57 16.83 -6.12
N PHE A 247 -6.85 17.23 -6.22
CA PHE A 247 -7.66 17.60 -5.06
C PHE A 247 -7.96 16.39 -4.17
N LEU A 248 -8.24 15.24 -4.77
CA LEU A 248 -8.49 14.00 -4.03
C LEU A 248 -7.24 13.54 -3.27
N SER A 249 -6.06 13.66 -3.87
CA SER A 249 -4.80 13.27 -3.23
C SER A 249 -4.50 14.11 -1.98
N LEU A 250 -4.83 15.41 -2.02
CA LEU A 250 -4.77 16.32 -0.88
C LEU A 250 -5.77 15.93 0.22
N LEU A 251 -7.03 15.68 -0.18
CA LEU A 251 -8.08 15.25 0.75
C LEU A 251 -7.71 13.93 1.43
N TYR A 252 -7.19 12.97 0.66
CA TYR A 252 -6.71 11.69 1.16
C TYR A 252 -5.58 11.87 2.17
N THR A 253 -4.58 12.70 1.85
CA THR A 253 -3.46 13.00 2.76
C THR A 253 -3.93 13.66 4.05
N TYR A 254 -4.88 14.59 3.96
CA TYR A 254 -5.53 15.21 5.12
C TYR A 254 -6.32 14.19 5.95
N SER A 255 -7.10 13.32 5.30
CA SER A 255 -7.89 12.28 5.97
C SER A 255 -7.00 11.29 6.72
N ALA A 256 -5.86 10.90 6.12
CA ALA A 256 -4.85 10.04 6.72
C ALA A 256 -4.22 10.70 7.96
N TYR A 257 -3.88 12.00 7.87
CA TYR A 257 -3.43 12.77 9.03
C TYR A 257 -4.46 12.78 10.16
N LYS A 258 -5.74 13.06 9.82
CA LYS A 258 -6.85 13.11 10.77
C LYS A 258 -7.08 11.76 11.46
N LEU A 259 -7.13 10.67 10.71
CA LEU A 259 -7.32 9.33 11.24
C LEU A 259 -6.15 8.93 12.15
N ALA A 260 -4.91 9.10 11.69
CA ALA A 260 -3.74 8.79 12.49
C ALA A 260 -3.67 9.65 13.76
N SER A 261 -4.03 10.93 13.69
CA SER A 261 -4.10 11.83 14.85
C SER A 261 -5.14 11.42 15.90
N ALA A 262 -6.21 10.72 15.48
CA ALA A 262 -7.21 10.16 16.40
C ALA A 262 -6.68 8.97 17.20
N ILE A 263 -5.73 8.23 16.64
CA ILE A 263 -5.17 7.02 17.25
C ILE A 263 -3.90 7.34 18.03
N ASP A 264 -2.96 8.03 17.39
CA ASP A 264 -1.71 8.49 17.99
C ASP A 264 -1.19 9.73 17.25
N LYS A 265 -1.31 10.90 17.89
CA LYS A 265 -0.84 12.19 17.37
C LYS A 265 0.64 12.17 16.95
N SER A 266 1.47 11.37 17.61
CA SER A 266 2.91 11.36 17.37
C SER A 266 3.32 10.66 16.06
N ILE A 267 2.41 9.92 15.41
CA ILE A 267 2.62 9.37 14.07
C ILE A 267 1.81 10.07 12.99
N ALA A 268 1.03 11.11 13.31
CA ALA A 268 0.06 11.69 12.38
C ALA A 268 0.71 12.23 11.10
N SER A 269 1.74 13.08 11.23
CA SER A 269 2.46 13.63 10.07
C SER A 269 3.20 12.55 9.27
N LEU A 270 3.80 11.57 9.94
CA LEU A 270 4.48 10.45 9.27
C LEU A 270 3.47 9.56 8.52
N SER A 271 2.31 9.29 9.12
CA SER A 271 1.22 8.53 8.51
C SER A 271 0.69 9.23 7.25
N ALA A 272 0.49 10.55 7.31
CA ALA A 272 0.09 11.34 6.15
C ALA A 272 1.16 11.31 5.04
N LEU A 273 2.44 11.40 5.41
CA LEU A 273 3.54 11.26 4.45
C LEU A 273 3.52 9.88 3.78
N LEU A 274 3.34 8.81 4.55
CA LEU A 274 3.27 7.45 4.00
C LEU A 274 1.99 7.17 3.22
N ALA A 275 0.91 7.91 3.48
CA ALA A 275 -0.28 7.91 2.63
C ALA A 275 0.04 8.56 1.27
N SER A 276 0.73 9.71 1.25
CA SER A 276 1.09 10.40 0.00
C SER A 276 1.97 9.59 -0.96
N VAL A 277 2.65 8.55 -0.47
CA VAL A 277 3.53 7.67 -1.26
C VAL A 277 3.04 6.21 -1.21
N SER A 278 1.77 6.00 -0.89
CA SER A 278 1.22 4.66 -0.69
C SER A 278 0.93 3.93 -2.01
N PRO A 279 1.02 2.58 -2.02
CA PRO A 279 0.49 1.71 -3.08
C PRO A 279 -0.96 2.01 -3.42
N MET A 280 -1.75 2.34 -2.40
CA MET A 280 -3.13 2.79 -2.54
C MET A 280 -3.23 4.03 -3.43
N LEU A 281 -2.55 5.13 -3.08
CA LEU A 281 -2.60 6.37 -3.88
C LEU A 281 -2.11 6.15 -5.31
N MET A 282 -1.04 5.37 -5.48
CA MET A 282 -0.54 5.00 -6.81
C MET A 282 -1.56 4.16 -7.57
N THR A 283 -2.25 3.20 -6.94
CA THR A 283 -3.31 2.44 -7.61
C THR A 283 -4.41 3.37 -8.12
N PHE A 284 -4.81 4.36 -7.33
CA PHE A 284 -5.82 5.34 -7.72
C PHE A 284 -5.36 6.24 -8.87
N LEU A 285 -4.10 6.67 -8.84
CA LEU A 285 -3.46 7.45 -9.89
C LEU A 285 -3.51 6.74 -11.25
N TYR A 286 -3.21 5.44 -11.26
CA TYR A 286 -3.18 4.66 -12.49
C TYR A 286 -4.57 4.20 -12.93
N SER A 287 -5.34 3.60 -12.01
CA SER A 287 -6.58 2.90 -12.33
C SER A 287 -7.77 3.81 -12.51
N GLY A 288 -7.73 5.04 -11.98
CA GLY A 288 -8.87 5.94 -11.96
C GLY A 288 -10.02 5.42 -11.11
N LEU A 289 -9.80 5.27 -9.81
CA LEU A 289 -10.89 4.91 -8.89
C LEU A 289 -11.21 6.12 -7.99
N GLU A 290 -11.46 7.28 -8.61
CA GLU A 290 -11.55 8.60 -7.97
C GLU A 290 -12.69 8.70 -6.98
N ALA A 291 -13.88 8.21 -7.36
CA ALA A 291 -15.02 8.12 -6.44
C ALA A 291 -14.69 7.26 -5.22
N ASN A 292 -13.92 6.19 -5.41
CA ASN A 292 -13.49 5.31 -4.33
C ASN A 292 -12.50 6.03 -3.39
N LEU A 293 -11.48 6.70 -3.95
CA LEU A 293 -10.53 7.50 -3.18
C LEU A 293 -11.23 8.61 -2.37
N PHE A 294 -12.21 9.30 -2.97
CA PHE A 294 -13.02 10.30 -2.27
C PHE A 294 -13.81 9.66 -1.12
N SER A 295 -14.52 8.56 -1.38
CA SER A 295 -15.31 7.84 -0.38
C SER A 295 -14.46 7.36 0.81
N ILE A 296 -13.30 6.77 0.56
CA ILE A 296 -12.41 6.29 1.62
C ILE A 296 -11.83 7.46 2.43
N SER A 297 -11.50 8.58 1.78
CA SER A 297 -11.04 9.77 2.47
C SER A 297 -12.10 10.31 3.44
N LEU A 298 -13.37 10.31 3.03
CA LEU A 298 -14.48 10.66 3.91
C LEU A 298 -14.66 9.64 5.05
N MET A 299 -14.50 8.34 4.78
CA MET A 299 -14.52 7.32 5.84
C MET A 299 -13.40 7.49 6.85
N PHE A 300 -12.19 7.83 6.43
CA PHE A 300 -11.09 8.08 7.36
C PHE A 300 -11.35 9.30 8.25
N ILE A 301 -12.01 10.33 7.71
CA ILE A 301 -12.49 11.46 8.53
C ILE A 301 -13.60 11.01 9.49
N SER A 302 -14.58 10.22 9.02
CA SER A 302 -15.64 9.65 9.86
C SER A 302 -15.07 8.83 11.03
N MET A 303 -14.13 7.93 10.74
CA MET A 303 -13.43 7.09 11.72
C MET A 303 -12.61 7.93 12.69
N SER A 304 -11.99 9.03 12.24
CA SER A 304 -11.28 9.97 13.12
C SER A 304 -12.20 10.55 14.20
N TYR A 305 -13.40 11.00 13.82
CA TYR A 305 -14.41 11.52 14.75
C TYR A 305 -14.96 10.41 15.66
N LEU A 306 -15.22 9.23 15.11
CA LEU A 306 -15.67 8.06 15.86
C LEU A 306 -14.66 7.66 16.95
N PHE A 307 -13.37 7.54 16.61
CA PHE A 307 -12.33 7.11 17.53
C PHE A 307 -12.02 8.16 18.61
N LYS A 308 -12.07 9.45 18.27
CA LYS A 308 -11.97 10.52 19.26
C LYS A 308 -13.22 10.68 20.13
N LYS A 309 -14.34 10.06 19.74
CA LYS A 309 -15.67 10.28 20.32
C LYS A 309 -16.08 11.76 20.30
N GLU A 310 -15.72 12.45 19.22
CA GLU A 310 -15.98 13.87 19.03
C GLU A 310 -17.03 14.06 17.92
N LYS A 311 -17.94 15.03 18.07
CA LYS A 311 -18.86 15.49 17.01
C LYS A 311 -19.53 14.35 16.24
N LEU A 312 -20.36 13.55 16.91
CA LEU A 312 -21.07 12.39 16.34
C LEU A 312 -21.80 12.71 15.03
N SER A 313 -22.42 13.88 14.94
CA SER A 313 -23.09 14.35 13.72
C SER A 313 -22.16 14.42 12.51
N LEU A 314 -20.90 14.84 12.70
CA LEU A 314 -19.91 14.83 11.64
C LEU A 314 -19.45 13.41 11.30
N ALA A 315 -19.27 12.54 12.30
CA ALA A 315 -18.94 11.14 12.05
C ALA A 315 -19.99 10.47 11.15
N ILE A 316 -21.27 10.67 11.46
CA ILE A 316 -22.40 10.15 10.68
C ILE A 316 -22.46 10.82 9.30
N LEU A 317 -22.38 12.15 9.23
CA LEU A 317 -22.42 12.88 7.97
C LEU A 317 -21.34 12.40 6.99
N PHE A 318 -20.09 12.31 7.44
CA PHE A 318 -19.00 11.85 6.58
C PHE A 318 -19.14 10.38 6.18
N SER A 319 -19.72 9.53 7.04
CA SER A 319 -20.03 8.15 6.67
C SER A 319 -21.11 8.08 5.59
N LEU A 320 -22.20 8.84 5.72
CA LEU A 320 -23.27 8.89 4.73
C LEU A 320 -22.79 9.50 3.40
N LEU A 321 -22.00 10.57 3.44
CA LEU A 321 -21.41 11.15 2.23
C LEU A 321 -20.48 10.14 1.52
N SER A 322 -19.71 9.34 2.27
CA SER A 322 -18.93 8.25 1.70
C SER A 322 -19.82 7.20 1.01
N MET A 323 -20.89 6.75 1.67
CA MET A 323 -21.83 5.78 1.11
C MET A 323 -22.37 6.21 -0.25
N PHE A 324 -22.81 7.47 -0.37
CA PHE A 324 -23.32 8.03 -1.61
C PHE A 324 -22.24 8.49 -2.60
N SER A 325 -20.95 8.41 -2.22
CA SER A 325 -19.84 8.71 -3.10
C SER A 325 -19.25 7.47 -3.74
N HIS A 326 -19.16 6.36 -3.00
CA HIS A 326 -18.82 5.04 -3.54
C HIS A 326 -19.25 3.97 -2.55
N ILE A 327 -20.33 3.24 -2.88
CA ILE A 327 -20.98 2.30 -1.96
C ILE A 327 -20.06 1.16 -1.50
N TYR A 328 -19.16 0.66 -2.37
CA TYR A 328 -18.32 -0.49 -2.06
C TYR A 328 -17.27 -0.19 -0.98
N ALA A 329 -16.57 0.95 -1.07
CA ALA A 329 -15.59 1.36 -0.06
C ALA A 329 -16.24 1.58 1.31
N TRP A 330 -17.40 2.27 1.29
CA TRP A 330 -18.17 2.49 2.50
C TRP A 330 -18.61 1.16 3.11
N ALA A 331 -19.16 0.25 2.29
CA ALA A 331 -19.64 -1.04 2.75
C ALA A 331 -18.53 -1.86 3.40
N GLN A 332 -17.33 -1.89 2.82
CA GLN A 332 -16.18 -2.59 3.41
C GLN A 332 -15.84 -2.05 4.80
N LEU A 333 -15.62 -0.73 4.92
CA LEU A 333 -15.17 -0.12 6.18
C LEU A 333 -16.28 -0.09 7.23
N SER A 334 -17.49 0.31 6.86
CA SER A 334 -18.65 0.40 7.76
C SER A 334 -19.09 -0.97 8.28
N THR A 335 -19.12 -1.99 7.42
CA THR A 335 -19.42 -3.37 7.82
C THR A 335 -18.33 -3.90 8.75
N GLY A 336 -17.06 -3.65 8.47
CA GLY A 336 -15.95 -4.04 9.34
C GLY A 336 -16.03 -3.40 10.74
N ILE A 337 -16.36 -2.10 10.82
CA ILE A 337 -16.59 -1.40 12.10
C ILE A 337 -17.76 -2.02 12.86
N THR A 338 -18.88 -2.25 12.16
CA THR A 338 -20.11 -2.79 12.76
C THR A 338 -19.90 -4.20 13.31
N LEU A 339 -19.28 -5.08 12.51
CA LEU A 339 -18.95 -6.45 12.92
C LEU A 339 -17.99 -6.47 14.10
N TYR A 340 -16.98 -5.60 14.14
CA TYR A 340 -16.07 -5.51 15.28
C TYR A 340 -16.83 -5.21 16.58
N TYR A 341 -17.69 -4.19 16.59
CA TYR A 341 -18.43 -3.84 17.82
C TYR A 341 -19.49 -4.87 18.19
N LEU A 342 -20.14 -5.50 17.20
CA LEU A 342 -21.05 -6.62 17.41
C LEU A 342 -20.33 -7.78 18.10
N LEU A 343 -19.22 -8.25 17.53
CA LEU A 343 -18.44 -9.36 18.09
C LEU A 343 -17.85 -9.01 19.45
N LYS A 344 -17.34 -7.78 19.63
CA LYS A 344 -16.85 -7.32 20.92
C LYS A 344 -17.94 -7.37 21.99
N SER A 345 -19.16 -6.92 21.65
CA SER A 345 -20.32 -6.94 22.53
C SER A 345 -20.72 -8.36 22.92
N ILE A 346 -20.74 -9.28 21.95
CA ILE A 346 -21.05 -10.70 22.17
C ILE A 346 -19.99 -11.36 23.07
N ILE A 347 -18.71 -11.21 22.73
CA ILE A 347 -17.59 -11.89 23.42
C ILE A 347 -17.42 -11.37 24.85
N HIS A 348 -17.42 -10.05 25.03
CA HIS A 348 -17.17 -9.43 26.33
C HIS A 348 -18.46 -9.21 27.13
N ARG A 349 -19.62 -9.61 26.59
CA ARG A 349 -20.96 -9.37 27.17
C ARG A 349 -21.14 -7.91 27.63
N SER A 350 -20.58 -6.97 26.87
CA SER A 350 -20.56 -5.54 27.22
C SER A 350 -21.22 -4.73 26.11
N ARG A 351 -22.16 -3.86 26.48
CA ARG A 351 -22.78 -2.98 25.49
C ARG A 351 -21.78 -1.91 25.04
N PRO A 352 -21.77 -1.55 23.73
CA PRO A 352 -21.10 -0.33 23.28
C PRO A 352 -21.62 0.88 24.05
N ASP A 353 -20.79 1.91 24.19
CA ASP A 353 -21.23 3.17 24.76
C ASP A 353 -22.25 3.87 23.84
N ASN A 354 -23.09 4.73 24.41
CA ASN A 354 -24.19 5.39 23.69
C ASN A 354 -23.72 6.11 22.41
N TYR A 355 -22.53 6.72 22.42
CA TYR A 355 -21.95 7.35 21.23
C TYR A 355 -21.80 6.34 20.09
N THR A 356 -21.14 5.21 20.36
CA THR A 356 -20.93 4.14 19.38
C THR A 356 -22.25 3.50 18.98
N LEU A 357 -23.15 3.27 19.93
CA LEU A 357 -24.46 2.67 19.69
C LEU A 357 -25.28 3.50 18.71
N THR A 358 -25.30 4.83 18.87
CA THR A 358 -25.97 5.73 17.94
C THR A 358 -25.29 5.74 16.57
N TYR A 359 -23.96 5.75 16.49
CA TYR A 359 -23.27 5.63 15.20
C TYR A 359 -23.65 4.34 14.44
N LEU A 360 -23.70 3.22 15.17
CA LEU A 360 -24.07 1.92 14.63
C LEU A 360 -25.53 1.86 14.22
N SER A 361 -26.45 2.46 14.99
CA SER A 361 -27.88 2.46 14.63
C SER A 361 -28.16 3.21 13.33
N PHE A 362 -27.34 4.21 12.99
CA PHE A 362 -27.39 4.85 11.67
C PHE A 362 -26.80 3.96 10.57
N SER A 363 -25.73 3.22 10.84
CA SER A 363 -25.01 2.46 9.81
C SER A 363 -25.70 1.13 9.45
N ILE A 364 -26.26 0.44 10.44
CA ILE A 364 -26.84 -0.91 10.29
C ILE A 364 -27.96 -1.00 9.24
N PRO A 365 -28.96 -0.09 9.20
CA PRO A 365 -30.02 -0.15 8.20
C PRO A 365 -29.48 -0.11 6.77
N PHE A 366 -28.49 0.75 6.51
CA PHE A 366 -27.88 0.86 5.19
C PHE A 366 -26.99 -0.34 4.85
N ILE A 367 -26.29 -0.93 5.83
CA ILE A 367 -25.56 -2.18 5.63
C ILE A 367 -26.53 -3.30 5.25
N ALA A 368 -27.67 -3.41 5.95
CA ALA A 368 -28.68 -4.42 5.66
C ALA A 368 -29.28 -4.26 4.26
N ILE A 369 -29.61 -3.02 3.87
CA ILE A 369 -30.08 -2.69 2.52
C ILE A 369 -28.99 -3.02 1.48
N GLY A 370 -27.74 -2.62 1.71
CA GLY A 370 -26.62 -2.89 0.80
C GLY A 370 -26.38 -4.39 0.60
N LEU A 371 -26.38 -5.18 1.69
CA LEU A 371 -26.28 -6.63 1.61
C LEU A 371 -27.46 -7.24 0.84
N PHE A 372 -28.68 -6.75 1.05
CA PHE A 372 -29.84 -7.17 0.27
C PHE A 372 -29.67 -6.87 -1.22
N LEU A 373 -29.19 -5.67 -1.58
CA LEU A 373 -28.95 -5.28 -2.98
C LEU A 373 -27.83 -6.09 -3.64
N ILE A 374 -26.79 -6.47 -2.88
CA ILE A 374 -25.73 -7.36 -3.37
C ILE A 374 -26.28 -8.77 -3.58
N LEU A 375 -27.00 -9.32 -2.60
CA LEU A 375 -27.56 -10.69 -2.66
C LEU A 375 -28.69 -10.83 -3.69
N SER A 376 -29.41 -9.75 -3.98
CA SER A 376 -30.43 -9.70 -5.05
C SER A 376 -29.83 -9.47 -6.45
N GLY A 377 -28.51 -9.26 -6.57
CA GLY A 377 -27.81 -9.08 -7.84
C GLY A 377 -27.90 -7.68 -8.45
N VAL A 378 -28.47 -6.70 -7.74
CA VAL A 378 -28.52 -5.29 -8.19
C VAL A 378 -27.13 -4.67 -8.21
N PHE A 379 -26.32 -4.98 -7.19
CA PHE A 379 -24.90 -4.63 -7.12
C PHE A 379 -24.07 -5.91 -7.10
N PRO A 380 -23.80 -6.52 -8.26
CA PRO A 380 -23.13 -7.80 -8.32
C PRO A 380 -21.71 -7.69 -7.75
N LEU A 381 -21.41 -8.56 -6.79
CA LEU A 381 -20.06 -8.73 -6.26
C LEU A 381 -19.51 -10.05 -6.80
N PRO A 382 -18.39 -10.04 -7.55
CA PRO A 382 -17.89 -11.25 -8.18
C PRO A 382 -17.25 -12.14 -7.11
N MET A 383 -18.03 -13.12 -6.64
CA MET A 383 -17.63 -14.09 -5.63
C MET A 383 -17.02 -15.31 -6.32
N GLU A 384 -15.71 -15.49 -6.15
CA GLU A 384 -14.97 -16.64 -6.66
C GLU A 384 -13.99 -17.10 -5.59
N LEU A 385 -13.80 -18.42 -5.47
CA LEU A 385 -12.74 -18.98 -4.63
C LEU A 385 -11.37 -18.51 -5.16
N LEU A 386 -10.47 -18.21 -4.23
CA LEU A 386 -9.13 -17.71 -4.50
C LEU A 386 -8.42 -18.44 -5.66
N ASN A 387 -8.28 -17.74 -6.78
CA ASN A 387 -7.35 -18.12 -7.84
C ASN A 387 -6.03 -17.36 -7.63
N TYR A 388 -5.00 -18.06 -7.16
CA TYR A 388 -3.71 -17.44 -6.83
C TYR A 388 -3.06 -16.73 -8.01
N THR A 389 -3.18 -17.30 -9.21
CA THR A 389 -2.63 -16.73 -10.44
C THR A 389 -3.35 -15.43 -10.82
N GLN A 390 -4.67 -15.39 -10.65
CA GLN A 390 -5.49 -14.19 -10.85
C GLN A 390 -5.16 -13.10 -9.82
N LEU A 391 -4.91 -13.49 -8.56
CA LEU A 391 -4.47 -12.55 -7.52
C LEU A 391 -3.10 -11.93 -7.86
N ILE A 392 -2.14 -12.75 -8.30
CA ILE A 392 -0.84 -12.27 -8.79
C ILE A 392 -1.04 -11.30 -9.97
N TYR A 393 -1.88 -11.67 -10.93
CA TYR A 393 -2.19 -10.81 -12.08
C TYR A 393 -2.80 -9.48 -11.65
N GLN A 394 -3.66 -9.46 -10.62
CA GLN A 394 -4.20 -8.20 -10.12
C GLN A 394 -3.14 -7.32 -9.44
N ILE A 395 -2.29 -7.94 -8.63
CA ILE A 395 -1.20 -7.27 -7.92
C ILE A 395 -0.18 -6.69 -8.89
N ALA A 396 0.22 -7.44 -9.91
CA ALA A 396 1.25 -7.00 -10.85
C ALA A 396 0.70 -6.19 -12.02
N VAL A 397 -0.41 -6.60 -12.63
CA VAL A 397 -0.88 -6.08 -13.92
C VAL A 397 -2.07 -5.13 -13.74
N VAL A 398 -3.15 -5.57 -13.07
CA VAL A 398 -4.38 -4.74 -12.94
C VAL A 398 -4.12 -3.48 -12.12
N SER A 399 -3.23 -3.55 -11.13
CA SER A 399 -2.81 -2.35 -10.38
C SER A 399 -1.59 -1.65 -10.99
N TRP A 400 -1.18 -1.99 -12.21
CA TRP A 400 0.02 -1.43 -12.86
C TRP A 400 1.28 -1.52 -11.99
N GLY A 401 1.45 -2.62 -11.25
CA GLY A 401 2.58 -2.84 -10.35
C GLY A 401 2.60 -1.94 -9.11
N SER A 402 1.59 -1.10 -8.88
CA SER A 402 1.52 -0.25 -7.69
C SER A 402 1.26 -1.06 -6.42
N ASN A 403 0.42 -2.10 -6.50
CA ASN A 403 0.28 -3.08 -5.41
C ASN A 403 1.44 -4.08 -5.37
N ASN A 404 2.44 -3.94 -6.23
CA ASN A 404 3.65 -4.72 -6.19
C ASN A 404 4.74 -4.13 -5.27
N ALA A 405 4.35 -3.28 -4.30
CA ALA A 405 5.24 -2.51 -3.42
C ALA A 405 5.69 -3.29 -2.17
N LEU A 406 6.66 -4.18 -2.35
CA LEU A 406 7.13 -5.12 -1.33
C LEU A 406 7.52 -4.44 -0.01
N LEU A 407 8.35 -3.40 -0.05
CA LEU A 407 8.82 -2.75 1.16
C LEU A 407 7.67 -2.12 1.94
N TYR A 408 6.74 -1.45 1.25
CA TYR A 408 5.57 -0.84 1.89
C TYR A 408 4.72 -1.88 2.64
N PHE A 409 4.40 -3.00 2.00
CA PHE A 409 3.60 -4.05 2.62
C PHE A 409 4.33 -4.78 3.76
N LEU A 410 5.65 -4.95 3.67
CA LEU A 410 6.46 -5.47 4.78
C LEU A 410 6.41 -4.53 6.00
N LEU A 411 6.61 -3.22 5.78
CA LEU A 411 6.55 -2.22 6.84
C LEU A 411 5.15 -2.16 7.46
N SER A 412 4.11 -2.19 6.63
CA SER A 412 2.72 -2.19 7.08
C SER A 412 2.38 -3.46 7.89
N SER A 413 2.69 -4.65 7.37
CA SER A 413 2.38 -5.91 8.05
C SER A 413 3.10 -6.04 9.38
N PHE A 414 4.37 -5.61 9.44
CA PHE A 414 5.12 -5.57 10.70
C PHE A 414 4.56 -4.57 11.71
N GLY A 415 3.96 -3.50 11.23
CA GLY A 415 3.41 -2.41 12.00
C GLY A 415 2.13 -2.77 12.75
N ASN A 416 1.38 -3.75 12.26
CA ASN A 416 0.11 -4.18 12.83
C ASN A 416 0.21 -4.62 14.30
N ARG A 417 1.38 -5.10 14.73
CA ARG A 417 1.63 -5.45 16.14
C ARG A 417 1.60 -4.25 17.11
N TYR A 418 1.75 -3.04 16.57
CA TYR A 418 1.77 -1.78 17.32
C TYR A 418 0.45 -1.01 17.27
N VAL A 419 -0.44 -1.36 16.34
CA VAL A 419 -1.75 -0.72 16.22
C VAL A 419 -2.62 -1.16 17.39
N LYS A 420 -2.89 -0.23 18.32
CA LYS A 420 -3.73 -0.48 19.50
C LYS A 420 -5.22 -0.47 19.20
N GLU A 421 -5.63 0.26 18.16
CA GLU A 421 -7.05 0.39 17.82
C GLU A 421 -7.60 -0.94 17.29
N GLY A 422 -8.51 -1.55 18.03
CA GLY A 422 -9.03 -2.89 17.73
C GLY A 422 -9.81 -2.93 16.41
N VAL A 423 -10.54 -1.85 16.12
CA VAL A 423 -11.31 -1.68 14.87
C VAL A 423 -10.39 -1.83 13.65
N LEU A 424 -9.25 -1.14 13.62
CA LEU A 424 -8.35 -1.17 12.47
C LEU A 424 -7.75 -2.56 12.23
N ASN A 425 -7.36 -3.27 13.30
CA ASN A 425 -6.83 -4.62 13.17
C ASN A 425 -7.90 -5.59 12.67
N PHE A 426 -9.14 -5.43 13.14
CA PHE A 426 -10.26 -6.24 12.70
C PHE A 426 -10.59 -6.00 11.23
N VAL A 427 -10.70 -4.74 10.81
CA VAL A 427 -10.93 -4.33 9.42
C VAL A 427 -9.82 -4.85 8.50
N TYR A 428 -8.56 -4.76 8.92
CA TYR A 428 -7.43 -5.35 8.20
C TYR A 428 -7.61 -6.86 8.05
N SER A 429 -7.88 -7.57 9.15
CA SER A 429 -7.97 -9.03 9.16
C SER A 429 -9.12 -9.54 8.28
N ILE A 430 -10.31 -8.97 8.41
CA ILE A 430 -11.47 -9.39 7.61
C ILE A 430 -11.27 -9.09 6.13
N SER A 431 -10.57 -8.00 5.78
CA SER A 431 -10.30 -7.65 4.38
C SER A 431 -9.26 -8.59 3.76
N VAL A 432 -8.22 -8.97 4.52
CA VAL A 432 -7.24 -9.96 4.06
C VAL A 432 -7.86 -11.36 3.92
N PHE A 433 -8.72 -11.78 4.85
CA PHE A 433 -9.48 -13.02 4.69
C PHE A 433 -10.50 -12.93 3.54
N GLY A 434 -11.08 -11.76 3.31
CA GLY A 434 -12.02 -11.50 2.23
C GLY A 434 -11.44 -11.76 0.84
N ILE A 435 -10.13 -11.60 0.65
CA ILE A 435 -9.41 -11.97 -0.59
C ILE A 435 -9.68 -13.43 -0.99
N ILE A 436 -9.91 -14.33 -0.03
CA ILE A 436 -10.14 -15.75 -0.32
C ILE A 436 -11.45 -15.96 -1.11
N PHE A 437 -12.41 -15.04 -0.98
CA PHE A 437 -13.78 -15.21 -1.45
C PHE A 437 -14.20 -14.20 -2.53
N VAL A 438 -13.44 -13.14 -2.75
CA VAL A 438 -13.78 -12.04 -3.65
C VAL A 438 -12.79 -11.98 -4.80
N SER A 439 -13.28 -12.02 -6.04
CA SER A 439 -12.41 -12.04 -7.21
C SER A 439 -11.70 -10.70 -7.43
N SER A 440 -12.28 -9.56 -7.05
CA SER A 440 -11.63 -8.23 -7.06
C SER A 440 -10.80 -7.95 -5.79
N ALA A 441 -10.02 -8.96 -5.39
CA ALA A 441 -9.29 -9.05 -4.13
C ALA A 441 -8.38 -7.85 -3.81
N THR A 442 -7.76 -7.22 -4.81
CA THR A 442 -6.87 -6.07 -4.55
C THR A 442 -7.60 -4.85 -4.02
N ASN A 443 -8.87 -4.66 -4.37
CA ASN A 443 -9.66 -3.52 -3.90
C ASN A 443 -9.86 -3.56 -2.39
N LEU A 444 -9.99 -4.76 -1.82
CA LEU A 444 -10.10 -4.95 -0.38
C LEU A 444 -8.85 -4.52 0.39
N ILE A 445 -7.68 -4.52 -0.24
CA ILE A 445 -6.42 -4.14 0.41
C ILE A 445 -6.11 -2.67 0.22
N ILE A 446 -6.35 -2.12 -0.98
CA ILE A 446 -6.08 -0.71 -1.25
C ILE A 446 -6.99 0.20 -0.41
N ASP A 447 -8.17 -0.25 0.03
CA ASP A 447 -9.07 0.58 0.84
C ASP A 447 -8.65 0.70 2.33
N LEU A 448 -7.61 -0.03 2.74
CA LEU A 448 -7.15 -0.08 4.13
C LEU A 448 -6.19 1.05 4.48
N PRO A 449 -6.23 1.59 5.71
CA PRO A 449 -5.30 2.63 6.18
C PRO A 449 -3.91 2.05 6.54
N LEU A 450 -3.27 1.38 5.58
CA LEU A 450 -1.98 0.68 5.73
C LEU A 450 -0.81 1.62 6.07
N PHE A 451 -0.98 2.93 5.85
CA PHE A 451 -0.03 3.96 6.23
C PHE A 451 0.16 4.09 7.75
N ILE A 452 -0.85 3.75 8.57
CA ILE A 452 -0.77 3.82 10.03
C ILE A 452 0.21 2.77 10.58
N PRO A 453 0.03 1.46 10.30
CA PRO A 453 0.99 0.47 10.75
C PRO A 453 2.37 0.68 10.11
N ALA A 454 2.46 1.11 8.84
CA ALA A 454 3.75 1.46 8.24
C ALA A 454 4.48 2.57 9.02
N ALA A 455 3.76 3.61 9.46
CA ALA A 455 4.31 4.69 10.28
C ALA A 455 4.80 4.18 11.64
N TYR A 456 4.06 3.27 12.28
CA TYR A 456 4.52 2.63 13.50
C TYR A 456 5.82 1.85 13.30
N THR A 457 5.96 1.12 12.20
CA THR A 457 7.21 0.39 11.91
C THR A 457 8.38 1.35 11.76
N ILE A 458 8.26 2.37 10.90
CA ILE A 458 9.35 3.34 10.65
C ILE A 458 9.77 4.07 11.92
N ARG A 459 8.81 4.44 12.77
CA ARG A 459 9.08 5.08 14.08
C ARG A 459 9.81 4.15 15.05
N ASN A 460 9.51 2.85 15.03
CA ASN A 460 10.11 1.88 15.94
C ASN A 460 11.43 1.28 15.44
N VAL A 461 11.94 1.70 14.27
CA VAL A 461 13.29 1.34 13.82
C VAL A 461 14.31 1.96 14.78
N ASN A 462 15.30 1.16 15.21
CA ASN A 462 16.27 1.57 16.24
C ASN A 462 17.12 2.79 15.84
N ARG A 463 17.42 2.93 14.55
CA ARG A 463 18.26 4.01 14.01
C ARG A 463 17.45 5.02 13.22
N ARG A 464 17.53 6.28 13.67
CA ARG A 464 16.93 7.42 12.97
C ARG A 464 17.41 7.52 11.51
N SER A 465 18.69 7.25 11.23
CA SER A 465 19.22 7.27 9.86
C SER A 465 18.52 6.26 8.95
N THR A 466 18.26 5.05 9.45
CA THR A 466 17.53 4.01 8.71
C THR A 466 16.08 4.43 8.49
N SER A 467 15.40 4.99 9.50
CA SER A 467 14.04 5.51 9.34
C SER A 467 13.95 6.60 8.26
N ILE A 468 14.89 7.56 8.25
CA ILE A 468 14.94 8.62 7.24
C ILE A 468 15.16 8.03 5.86
N LEU A 469 16.10 7.08 5.72
CA LEU A 469 16.39 6.45 4.44
C LEU A 469 15.22 5.63 3.91
N LEU A 470 14.48 4.92 4.78
CA LEU A 470 13.25 4.20 4.40
C LEU A 470 12.17 5.17 3.90
N VAL A 471 11.93 6.27 4.62
CA VAL A 471 10.98 7.31 4.17
C VAL A 471 11.40 7.88 2.82
N LEU A 472 12.69 8.15 2.63
CA LEU A 472 13.22 8.63 1.36
C LEU A 472 13.02 7.61 0.24
N SER A 473 13.28 6.32 0.47
CA SER A 473 13.05 5.27 -0.54
C SER A 473 11.59 5.23 -0.99
N LEU A 474 10.64 5.31 -0.06
CA LEU A 474 9.22 5.34 -0.37
C LEU A 474 8.80 6.61 -1.13
N ILE A 475 9.36 7.78 -0.79
CA ILE A 475 9.12 9.03 -1.54
C ILE A 475 9.66 8.91 -2.97
N LEU A 476 10.90 8.44 -3.11
CA LEU A 476 11.52 8.25 -4.43
C LEU A 476 10.75 7.23 -5.27
N TRP A 477 10.20 6.19 -4.65
CA TRP A 477 9.31 5.23 -5.30
C TRP A 477 7.98 5.88 -5.74
N GLY A 478 7.34 6.68 -4.90
CA GLY A 478 6.13 7.40 -5.29
C GLY A 478 6.36 8.35 -6.47
N ILE A 479 7.51 9.05 -6.49
CA ILE A 479 7.93 9.89 -7.62
C ILE A 479 8.19 9.04 -8.87
N TYR A 480 8.88 7.90 -8.73
CA TYR A 480 9.11 6.97 -9.84
C TYR A 480 7.80 6.52 -10.48
N MET A 481 6.85 6.06 -9.65
CA MET A 481 5.55 5.60 -10.13
C MET A 481 4.78 6.75 -10.79
N SER A 482 4.78 7.95 -10.19
CA SER A 482 4.16 9.13 -10.79
C SER A 482 4.76 9.51 -12.15
N ILE A 483 6.08 9.42 -12.35
CA ILE A 483 6.69 9.66 -13.67
C ILE A 483 6.26 8.57 -14.68
N ASN A 484 6.12 7.33 -14.23
CA ASN A 484 5.75 6.18 -15.06
C ASN A 484 4.23 5.99 -15.21
N SER A 485 3.42 6.88 -14.64
CA SER A 485 1.97 6.86 -14.80
C SER A 485 1.54 7.46 -16.12
N VAL A 486 2.42 8.17 -16.84
CA VAL A 486 2.11 8.72 -18.16
C VAL A 486 2.50 7.71 -19.25
N PRO A 487 1.58 7.31 -20.15
CA PRO A 487 1.93 6.48 -21.28
C PRO A 487 2.82 7.28 -22.26
N MET A 488 4.00 6.75 -22.61
CA MET A 488 4.73 7.23 -23.79
C MET A 488 4.25 6.41 -24.99
N LEU A 489 3.77 7.10 -26.03
CA LEU A 489 3.53 6.49 -27.34
C LEU A 489 4.86 6.28 -28.06
#